data_AF-A0A8H8XLV1-F1
#
_entry.id   AF-A0A8H8XLV1-F1
#
_cell.length_a   1.000
_cell.length_b   1.000
_cell.length_c   1.000
_cell.angle_alpha   90.00
_cell.angle_beta   90.00
_cell.angle_gamma   90.00
#
_symmetry.space_group_name_H-M   'P 1'
#
loop_
_entity.id
_entity.type
_entity.pdbx_description
1 polymer ?
#
loop_
_entity_poly.entity_id
_entity_poly.type
_entity_poly.pdbx_seq_one_letter_code
_entity_poly.pdbx_strand_id
1 'polypeptide(L)' 'MAQFNIEAYLKQGKRVSWLAIADDGETLSDVCAQVKQAATKQFGLAAPLRRWSVMQASNGCITVTMQL' A
#
# COMPACT_ATOMS: atom_id res chain seq x y z
N MET A 1 0.15 9.36 -10.73
CA MET A 1 -0.67 9.12 -9.53
C MET A 1 -0.72 7.61 -9.41
N ALA A 2 0.03 7.03 -8.46
CA ALA A 2 0.25 5.60 -8.42
C ALA A 2 -1.06 4.82 -8.59
N GLN A 3 -1.08 3.93 -9.57
CA GLN A 3 -2.23 3.07 -9.80
C GLN A 3 -2.16 1.94 -8.78
N PHE A 4 -2.97 2.02 -7.73
CA PHE A 4 -3.14 0.95 -6.76
C PHE A 4 -4.61 0.60 -6.62
N ASN A 5 -4.90 -0.70 -6.64
CA ASN A 5 -6.25 -1.17 -6.42
C ASN A 5 -6.44 -1.42 -4.92
N ILE A 6 -7.09 -0.47 -4.24
CA ILE A 6 -7.39 -0.58 -2.80
C ILE A 6 -8.41 -1.68 -2.50
N GLU A 7 -9.25 -2.06 -3.48
CA GLU A 7 -10.28 -3.10 -3.35
C GLU A 7 -9.73 -4.50 -3.61
N ALA A 8 -8.75 -4.63 -4.51
CA ALA A 8 -8.03 -5.88 -4.78
C ALA A 8 -6.86 -6.09 -3.80
N TYR A 9 -7.13 -6.03 -2.49
CA TYR A 9 -6.14 -6.33 -1.47
C TYR A 9 -6.19 -7.80 -1.06
N LEU A 10 -5.01 -8.40 -0.89
CA LEU A 10 -4.90 -9.75 -0.35
C LEU A 10 -4.97 -9.67 1.17
N LYS A 11 -6.11 -10.06 1.74
CA LYS A 11 -6.27 -10.27 3.19
C LYS A 11 -5.82 -11.67 3.55
N GLN A 12 -4.58 -11.81 4.01
CA GLN A 12 -4.04 -13.06 4.54
C GLN A 12 -3.96 -12.96 6.06
N GLY A 13 -5.02 -13.39 6.76
CA GLY A 13 -5.09 -13.35 8.22
C GLY A 13 -4.90 -11.93 8.78
N LYS A 14 -3.81 -11.72 9.53
CA LYS A 14 -3.42 -10.42 10.13
C LYS A 14 -2.58 -9.54 9.19
N ARG A 15 -2.65 -9.76 7.88
CA ARG A 15 -1.88 -8.99 6.89
C ARG A 15 -2.78 -8.56 5.74
N VAL A 16 -2.63 -7.30 5.36
CA VAL A 16 -3.26 -6.70 4.19
C VAL A 16 -2.15 -6.25 3.25
N SER A 17 -2.20 -6.70 2.01
CA SER A 17 -1.21 -6.32 0.98
C SER A 17 -1.93 -5.72 -0.22
N TRP A 18 -1.41 -4.57 -0.68
CA TRP A 18 -1.85 -3.86 -1.87
C TRP A 18 -0.75 -3.89 -2.92
N LEU A 19 -1.15 -4.07 -4.16
CA LEU A 19 -0.27 -3.96 -5.31
C LEU A 19 -0.50 -2.59 -5.96
N ALA A 20 0.57 -1.84 -6.07
CA ALA A 20 0.62 -0.50 -6.61
C ALA A 20 1.63 -0.46 -7.76
N ILE A 21 1.34 0.31 -8.79
CA ILE A 21 2.25 0.60 -9.88
C ILE A 21 2.55 2.10 -9.78
N ALA A 22 3.83 2.44 -9.57
CA ALA A 22 4.24 3.84 -9.63
C ALA A 22 4.11 4.34 -11.07
N ASP A 23 3.55 5.54 -11.25
CA ASP A 23 3.70 6.26 -12.51
C ASP A 23 5.12 6.83 -12.65
N ASP A 24 5.45 7.25 -13.87
CA ASP A 24 6.74 7.85 -14.20
C ASP A 24 7.04 9.05 -13.29
N GLY A 25 8.13 8.96 -12.52
CA GLY A 25 8.56 9.99 -11.56
C GLY A 25 8.04 9.85 -10.13
N GLU A 26 7.16 8.89 -9.81
CA GLU A 26 6.71 8.66 -8.43
C GLU A 26 7.70 7.83 -7.62
N THR A 27 7.97 8.27 -6.39
CA THR A 27 8.84 7.52 -5.48
C THR A 27 8.05 6.46 -4.71
N LEU A 28 8.76 5.45 -4.19
CA LEU A 28 8.18 4.45 -3.28
C LEU A 28 7.49 5.09 -2.06
N SER A 29 8.00 6.23 -1.60
CA SER A 29 7.45 6.98 -0.48
C SER A 29 6.10 7.60 -0.83
N ASP A 30 5.95 8.15 -2.03
CA ASP A 30 4.68 8.73 -2.53
C ASP A 30 3.60 7.66 -2.65
N VAL A 31 3.95 6.51 -3.23
CA VAL A 31 3.04 5.36 -3.35
C VAL A 31 2.61 4.85 -1.97
N CYS A 32 3.56 4.72 -1.04
CA CYS A 32 3.27 4.31 0.34
C CYS A 32 2.35 5.29 1.06
N ALA A 33 2.56 6.61 0.89
CA ALA A 33 1.73 7.64 1.49
C ALA A 33 0.28 7.56 0.96
N GLN A 34 0.10 7.36 -0.34
CA GLN A 34 -1.22 7.21 -0.96
C GLN A 34 -1.94 5.94 -0.46
N VAL A 35 -1.25 4.80 -0.40
CA VAL A 35 -1.83 3.56 0.15
C VAL A 35 -2.19 3.73 1.63
N LYS A 36 -1.35 4.39 2.43
CA LYS A 36 -1.67 4.68 3.85
C LYS A 36 -2.90 5.56 3.99
N GLN A 37 -3.02 6.60 3.16
CA GLN A 37 -4.18 7.50 3.18
C GLN A 37 -5.46 6.74 2.84
N ALA A 38 -5.43 5.90 1.81
CA ALA A 38 -6.57 5.07 1.42
C ALA A 38 -6.90 4.01 2.48
N ALA A 39 -5.90 3.35 3.07
CA ALA A 39 -6.10 2.41 4.17
C ALA A 39 -6.66 3.09 5.42
N THR A 40 -6.29 4.35 5.70
CA THR A 40 -6.86 5.13 6.81
C THR A 40 -8.34 5.39 6.60
N LYS A 41 -8.78 5.64 5.36
CA LYS A 41 -10.20 5.79 5.03
C LYS A 41 -10.98 4.48 5.25
N GLN A 42 -10.36 3.33 5.00
CA GLN A 42 -11.02 2.02 5.06
C GLN A 42 -10.97 1.36 6.45
N PHE A 43 -9.81 1.39 7.12
CA PHE A 43 -9.55 0.74 8.40
C PHE A 43 -9.57 1.71 9.60
N GLY A 44 -9.78 3.00 9.34
CA GLY A 44 -9.85 4.06 10.35
C GLY A 44 -8.49 4.64 10.75
N LEU A 45 -8.53 5.60 11.67
CA LEU A 45 -7.37 6.41 12.11
C LEU A 45 -6.23 5.59 12.76
N ALA A 46 -6.47 4.33 13.12
CA ALA A 46 -5.45 3.44 13.67
C ALA A 46 -4.60 2.74 12.60
N ALA A 47 -5.02 2.74 11.32
CA ALA A 47 -4.29 2.12 10.22
C ALA A 47 -2.84 2.62 10.05
N PRO A 48 -2.53 3.93 10.08
CA PRO A 48 -1.16 4.40 9.90
C PRO A 48 -0.23 4.04 11.08
N LEU A 49 -0.79 3.74 12.27
CA LEU A 49 -0.02 3.29 13.45
C LEU A 49 0.36 1.80 13.39
N ARG A 50 -0.21 1.05 12.44
CA ARG A 50 0.13 -0.36 12.23
C ARG A 50 1.54 -0.53 11.67
N ARG A 51 2.03 -1.77 11.65
CA ARG A 51 3.33 -2.07 11.05
C ARG A 51 3.19 -2.13 9.54
N TRP A 52 3.99 -1.31 8.84
CA TRP A 52 3.99 -1.23 7.38
C TRP A 52 5.27 -1.85 6.80
N SER A 53 5.17 -2.40 5.61
CA SER A 53 6.31 -2.88 4.82
C SER A 53 6.06 -2.57 3.35
N VAL A 54 7.05 -2.00 2.68
CA VAL A 54 6.99 -1.65 1.25
C VAL A 54 8.07 -2.44 0.54
N MET A 55 7.72 -3.08 -0.56
CA MET A 55 8.64 -3.84 -1.39
C MET A 55 8.43 -3.49 -2.85
N GLN A 56 9.49 -3.09 -3.54
CA GLN A 56 9.46 -2.93 -4.99
C GLN A 56 9.95 -4.23 -5.64
N ALA A 57 9.16 -4.79 -6.53
CA ALA A 57 9.57 -5.87 -7.39
C ALA A 57 10.36 -5.31 -8.58
N SER A 58 11.26 -6.12 -9.14
CA SER A 58 12.15 -5.74 -10.26
C SER A 58 11.40 -5.32 -11.54
N ASN A 59 10.11 -5.63 -11.63
CA ASN A 59 9.22 -5.25 -12.72
C ASN A 59 8.51 -3.88 -12.51
N GLY A 60 8.92 -3.11 -11.50
CA GLY A 60 8.33 -1.80 -11.19
C GLY A 60 7.06 -1.85 -10.35
N CYS A 61 6.52 -3.04 -10.06
CA CYS A 61 5.39 -3.18 -9.14
C CYS A 61 5.83 -2.95 -7.70
N ILE A 62 5.04 -2.19 -6.95
CA ILE A 62 5.25 -1.87 -5.55
C ILE A 62 4.19 -2.60 -4.74
N THR A 63 4.62 -3.49 -3.85
CA THR A 63 3.75 -4.14 -2.88
C THR A 63 3.84 -3.39 -1.56
N VAL A 64 2.73 -2.80 -1.14
CA VAL A 64 2.60 -2.19 0.19
C VAL A 64 1.85 -3.16 1.08
N THR A 65 2.36 -3.41 2.28
CA THR A 65 1.78 -4.33 3.24
C THR A 65 1.55 -3.61 4.56
N MET A 66 0.39 -3.83 5.16
CA MET A 66 0.05 -3.48 6.53
C MET A 66 -0.23 -4.75 7.34
N GLN A 67 0.30 -4.81 8.57
CA GLN A 67 -0.07 -5.84 9.53
C GLN A 67 -1.23 -5.33 10.41
N LEU A 68 -2.32 -6.10 10.46
CA LEU A 68 -3.50 -5.86 11.29
C LEU A 68 -3.26 -6.26 12.75
#